data_AF-A0A4P9ZUL8-F1
#
_entry.id   AF-A0A4P9ZUL8-F1
#
_cell.length_a   1.000
_cell.length_b   1.000
_cell.length_c   1.000
_cell.angle_alpha   90.00
_cell.angle_beta   90.00
_cell.angle_gamma   90.00
#
_symmetry.space_group_name_H-M   'P 1'
#
loop_
_entity.id
_entity.type
_entity.pdbx_description
1 polymer ?
#
loop_
_entity_poly.entity_id
_entity_poly.type
_entity_poly.pdbx_seq_one_letter_code
_entity_poly.pdbx_strand_id
1 'polypeptide(L)'
;MSASGTLAGEDQRALVPFDTASLADSAQFSDSGVDSGPSTLKILKLDLRLAHRASSVDGSSLVFSLEQGSISNLLDEQLAQSLAHLARLHARVADRSSKVLVTGDLNAGKSTLVNSLLRREVLPWDQQPCTMLFCEVLDAQQNGGREAIHAIWNHQAYDPKDPSSYTLIDPDDLDDVVMDNPDNYQLLKIYTVDGRDSHNSLLHNGVADIALIDSPGLNRDSLKTTQLFTRQEEIDVIVFVVNSENHFTLSGQEFLTTAGKEKAYIFIVVNKFDSIRNKDRCRRLVLEQIRELSPHTYNNAQDLVHFVSATHMYAPTAPTGEHATGSIPRSLTTEFAHLEQSLRSFTLEKRFISKLAPAQRYLLSVLDDITVLSRVNFVMAAKRVESINYELKTAVPLYQSLLTRRQDASEQANRLLDAGCELIRRTTIQALQD
;
A
#
# COMPACT_ATOMS: atom_id res chain seq x y z
N MET A 1 -58.66 -3.30 -55.83
CA MET A 1 -58.01 -4.60 -55.53
C MET A 1 -57.41 -4.51 -54.15
N SER A 2 -57.77 -5.46 -53.30
CA SER A 2 -57.53 -5.57 -51.86
C SER A 2 -56.08 -5.89 -51.48
N ALA A 3 -55.62 -5.30 -50.38
CA ALA A 3 -54.88 -5.94 -49.28
C ALA A 3 -54.67 -4.84 -48.20
N SER A 4 -55.34 -4.80 -47.05
CA SER A 4 -55.37 -5.77 -45.94
C SER A 4 -53.96 -6.04 -45.39
N GLY A 5 -53.49 -5.17 -44.50
CA GLY A 5 -52.28 -5.34 -43.70
C GLY A 5 -52.58 -5.00 -42.24
N THR A 6 -52.93 -6.02 -41.48
CA THR A 6 -53.34 -6.03 -40.08
C THR A 6 -52.21 -5.56 -39.16
N LEU A 7 -52.42 -4.48 -38.41
CA LEU A 7 -51.65 -4.14 -37.22
C LEU A 7 -52.16 -5.01 -36.06
N ALA A 8 -51.57 -6.20 -35.90
CA ALA A 8 -51.77 -7.05 -34.73
C ALA A 8 -50.40 -7.58 -34.31
N GLY A 9 -49.88 -7.06 -33.19
CA GLY A 9 -48.59 -7.46 -32.64
C GLY A 9 -47.89 -6.37 -31.84
N GLU A 10 -48.61 -5.57 -31.05
CA GLU A 10 -47.96 -4.88 -29.92
C GLU A 10 -47.86 -5.90 -28.79
N ASP A 11 -46.64 -6.41 -28.58
CA ASP A 11 -46.24 -7.13 -27.38
C ASP A 11 -46.54 -6.25 -26.15
N GLN A 12 -47.73 -6.44 -25.56
CA GLN A 12 -47.97 -6.11 -24.17
C GLN A 12 -47.16 -7.08 -23.30
N ARG A 13 -45.84 -6.89 -23.26
CA ARG A 13 -45.07 -7.34 -22.10
C ARG A 13 -45.50 -6.44 -20.95
N ALA A 14 -46.40 -6.97 -20.12
CA ALA A 14 -46.69 -6.43 -18.81
C ALA A 14 -45.36 -6.09 -18.14
N LEU A 15 -45.15 -4.79 -17.87
CA LEU A 15 -44.10 -4.31 -16.99
C LEU A 15 -44.36 -4.95 -15.63
N VAL A 16 -43.61 -6.02 -15.34
CA VAL A 16 -43.59 -6.65 -14.03
C VAL A 16 -43.27 -5.53 -13.02
N PRO A 17 -44.08 -5.33 -11.97
CA PRO A 17 -43.74 -4.38 -10.94
C PRO A 17 -42.40 -4.81 -10.36
N PHE A 18 -41.36 -3.97 -10.47
CA PHE A 18 -40.13 -4.20 -9.75
C PHE A 18 -40.45 -3.97 -8.28
N ASP A 19 -40.63 -5.08 -7.56
CA ASP A 19 -41.10 -5.08 -6.19
C ASP A 19 -39.98 -4.62 -5.26
N THR A 20 -39.90 -3.31 -5.05
CA THR A 20 -38.93 -2.66 -4.15
C THR A 20 -39.07 -3.12 -2.70
N ALA A 21 -40.23 -3.71 -2.33
CA ALA A 21 -40.45 -4.25 -0.99
C ALA A 21 -39.70 -5.58 -0.77
N SER A 22 -39.61 -6.44 -1.80
CA SER A 22 -38.92 -7.74 -1.70
C SER A 22 -37.39 -7.64 -1.53
N LEU A 23 -36.80 -6.53 -1.99
CA LEU A 23 -35.37 -6.24 -1.86
C LEU A 23 -35.00 -5.55 -0.54
N ALA A 24 -35.97 -4.89 0.11
CA ALA A 24 -35.77 -4.32 1.45
C ALA A 24 -35.64 -5.42 2.52
N ASP A 25 -36.31 -6.56 2.35
CA ASP A 25 -36.22 -7.70 3.27
C ASP A 25 -34.92 -8.51 3.11
N SER A 26 -34.31 -8.53 1.93
CA SER A 26 -33.01 -9.19 1.71
C SER A 26 -31.81 -8.36 2.20
N ALA A 27 -32.04 -7.11 2.62
CA ALA A 27 -31.05 -6.25 3.27
C ALA A 27 -31.04 -6.37 4.81
N GLN A 28 -31.74 -7.36 5.39
CA GLN A 28 -31.56 -7.74 6.79
C GLN A 28 -30.40 -8.74 6.93
N PHE A 29 -29.19 -8.33 6.58
CA PHE A 29 -28.01 -9.01 7.10
C PHE A 29 -27.78 -8.52 8.53
N SER A 30 -27.88 -9.47 9.46
CA SER A 30 -27.69 -9.37 10.90
C SER A 30 -26.87 -8.15 11.35
N ASP A 31 -27.57 -7.24 12.04
CA ASP A 31 -27.01 -6.22 12.91
C ASP A 31 -26.27 -6.93 14.07
N SER A 32 -24.99 -7.24 13.84
CA SER A 32 -24.06 -7.62 14.89
C SER A 32 -22.97 -6.55 14.99
N GLY A 33 -23.32 -5.47 15.68
CA GLY A 33 -22.39 -4.60 16.41
C GLY A 33 -21.32 -3.91 15.56
N VAL A 34 -21.68 -2.80 14.89
CA VAL A 34 -20.70 -1.80 14.48
C VAL A 34 -21.22 -0.40 14.83
N ASP A 35 -20.42 0.26 15.64
CA ASP A 35 -20.57 1.58 16.24
C ASP A 35 -21.10 2.65 15.25
N SER A 36 -22.17 3.32 15.64
CA SER A 36 -22.87 4.36 14.87
C SER A 36 -22.15 5.71 15.00
N GLY A 37 -20.98 5.84 14.37
CA GLY A 37 -20.37 7.13 14.04
C GLY A 37 -20.67 7.56 12.61
N PRO A 38 -20.52 8.85 12.23
CA PRO A 38 -20.54 9.24 10.83
C PRO A 38 -19.43 8.48 10.12
N SER A 39 -19.79 7.51 9.27
CA SER A 39 -18.85 6.63 8.57
C SER A 39 -18.00 7.45 7.61
N THR A 40 -16.88 7.94 8.15
CA THR A 40 -15.87 8.68 7.41
C THR A 40 -15.03 7.68 6.65
N LEU A 41 -14.94 7.86 5.32
CA LEU A 41 -14.08 7.03 4.47
C LEU A 41 -12.65 7.09 5.02
N LYS A 42 -12.01 5.93 5.13
CA LYS A 42 -10.67 5.79 5.72
C LYS A 42 -9.58 5.94 4.64
N ILE A 43 -9.73 5.18 3.56
CA ILE A 43 -8.78 5.08 2.45
C ILE A 43 -9.25 5.93 1.28
N LEU A 44 -10.51 5.78 0.86
CA LEU A 44 -11.08 6.49 -0.28
C LEU A 44 -11.52 7.93 0.07
N LYS A 45 -10.86 8.54 1.06
CA LYS A 45 -11.17 9.89 1.51
C LYS A 45 -10.62 10.90 0.49
N LEU A 46 -11.52 11.73 -0.03
CA LEU A 46 -11.15 12.81 -0.94
C LEU A 46 -10.60 14.00 -0.16
N ASP A 47 -9.33 14.34 -0.39
CA ASP A 47 -8.70 15.53 0.20
C ASP A 47 -9.02 16.78 -0.64
N LEU A 48 -10.21 17.36 -0.39
CA LEU A 48 -10.72 18.53 -1.13
C LEU A 48 -9.90 19.81 -0.92
N ARG A 49 -8.88 19.79 -0.05
CA ARG A 49 -7.95 20.92 0.17
C ARG A 49 -7.17 21.31 -1.09
N LEU A 50 -6.93 20.36 -2.01
CA LEU A 50 -6.37 20.65 -3.33
C LEU A 50 -7.36 21.42 -4.23
N ALA A 51 -8.66 21.15 -4.11
CA ALA A 51 -9.70 21.90 -4.83
C ALA A 51 -9.85 23.34 -4.29
N HIS A 52 -9.64 23.55 -2.99
CA HIS A 52 -9.76 24.87 -2.35
C HIS A 52 -8.62 25.85 -2.66
N ARG A 53 -7.49 25.41 -3.24
CA ARG A 53 -6.44 26.34 -3.70
C ARG A 53 -6.79 27.07 -5.01
N ALA A 54 -7.86 26.66 -5.69
CA ALA A 54 -8.34 27.32 -6.91
C ALA A 54 -9.46 28.35 -6.68
N SER A 55 -10.01 28.47 -5.47
CA SER A 55 -11.13 29.37 -5.20
C SER A 55 -11.16 29.87 -3.75
N SER A 56 -10.51 31.01 -3.52
CA SER A 56 -10.81 31.84 -2.35
C SER A 56 -12.12 32.57 -2.60
N VAL A 57 -13.20 32.13 -1.93
CA VAL A 57 -14.34 32.91 -1.36
C VAL A 57 -15.44 31.91 -0.94
N ASP A 58 -15.88 32.01 0.32
CA ASP A 58 -17.05 31.41 0.97
C ASP A 58 -17.27 29.87 0.92
N GLY A 59 -16.81 29.21 1.98
CA GLY A 59 -16.69 27.76 2.16
C GLY A 59 -17.93 26.99 2.63
N SER A 60 -19.16 27.41 2.31
CA SER A 60 -20.36 26.60 2.65
C SER A 60 -21.28 26.26 1.48
N SER A 61 -21.18 26.97 0.35
CA SER A 61 -22.06 26.76 -0.81
C SER A 61 -21.37 26.10 -2.03
N LEU A 62 -20.04 25.98 -2.04
CA LEU A 62 -19.27 25.47 -3.19
C LEU A 62 -19.06 23.95 -3.18
N VAL A 63 -19.31 23.25 -2.06
CA VAL A 63 -19.15 21.79 -1.96
C VAL A 63 -20.13 21.04 -2.86
N PHE A 64 -21.27 21.65 -3.20
CA PHE A 64 -22.28 21.05 -4.08
C PHE A 64 -22.09 21.42 -5.57
N SER A 65 -21.18 22.36 -5.87
CA SER A 65 -20.93 22.89 -7.23
C SER A 65 -19.55 22.53 -7.79
N LEU A 66 -18.73 21.77 -7.05
CA LEU A 66 -17.63 21.04 -7.68
C LEU A 66 -18.29 20.05 -8.64
N GLU A 67 -18.16 20.31 -9.94
CA GLU A 67 -18.77 19.53 -11.01
C GLU A 67 -18.63 18.04 -10.72
N GLN A 68 -19.70 17.28 -10.91
CA GLN A 68 -19.74 15.84 -10.73
C GLN A 68 -18.53 15.15 -11.40
N GLY A 69 -18.06 15.68 -12.54
CA GLY A 69 -16.85 15.22 -13.22
C GLY A 69 -15.53 15.44 -12.47
N SER A 70 -15.36 16.54 -11.72
CA SER A 70 -14.16 16.79 -10.92
C SER A 70 -14.05 15.82 -9.74
N ILE A 71 -15.18 15.52 -9.08
CA ILE A 71 -15.24 14.53 -8.00
C ILE A 71 -15.01 13.12 -8.55
N SER A 72 -15.58 12.79 -9.72
CA SER A 72 -15.31 11.51 -10.40
C SER A 72 -13.83 11.32 -10.71
N ASN A 73 -13.16 12.33 -11.28
CA ASN A 73 -11.74 12.24 -11.60
C ASN A 73 -10.88 12.02 -10.34
N LEU A 74 -11.17 12.72 -9.25
CA LEU A 74 -10.45 12.54 -7.99
C LEU A 74 -10.69 11.14 -7.38
N LEU A 75 -11.92 10.62 -7.48
CA LEU A 75 -12.23 9.25 -7.06
C LEU A 75 -11.51 8.21 -7.92
N ASP A 76 -11.49 8.39 -9.23
CA ASP A 76 -10.79 7.49 -10.15
C ASP A 76 -9.29 7.44 -9.86
N GLU A 77 -8.68 8.59 -9.58
CA GLU A 77 -7.27 8.66 -9.17
C GLU A 77 -7.03 7.94 -7.84
N GLN A 78 -7.90 8.14 -6.84
CA GLN A 78 -7.79 7.44 -5.55
C GLN A 78 -8.00 5.93 -5.67
N LEU A 79 -8.92 5.48 -6.53
CA LEU A 79 -9.12 4.07 -6.83
C LEU A 79 -7.91 3.46 -7.53
N ALA A 80 -7.32 4.18 -8.51
CA ALA A 80 -6.11 3.74 -9.19
C ALA A 80 -4.92 3.62 -8.21
N GLN A 81 -4.75 4.59 -7.32
CA GLN A 81 -3.73 4.54 -6.25
C GLN A 81 -3.96 3.34 -5.32
N SER A 82 -5.21 3.09 -4.93
CA SER A 82 -5.58 1.96 -4.08
C SER A 82 -5.31 0.61 -4.75
N LEU A 83 -5.65 0.47 -6.04
CA LEU A 83 -5.33 -0.72 -6.85
C LEU A 83 -3.82 -0.96 -6.96
N ALA A 84 -3.04 0.09 -7.22
CA ALA A 84 -1.59 -0.01 -7.28
C ALA A 84 -0.99 -0.41 -5.92
N HIS A 85 -1.55 0.07 -4.80
CA HIS A 85 -1.12 -0.34 -3.47
C HIS A 85 -1.53 -1.80 -3.17
N LEU A 86 -2.72 -2.23 -3.56
CA LEU A 86 -3.15 -3.64 -3.45
C LEU A 86 -2.25 -4.59 -4.23
N ALA A 87 -1.81 -4.22 -5.44
CA ALA A 87 -0.88 -5.00 -6.23
C ALA A 87 0.48 -5.16 -5.52
N ARG A 88 0.99 -4.08 -4.90
CA ARG A 88 2.22 -4.09 -4.09
C ARG A 88 2.07 -4.95 -2.83
N LEU A 89 0.94 -4.83 -2.11
CA LEU A 89 0.62 -5.70 -0.97
C LEU A 89 0.54 -7.18 -1.36
N HIS A 90 -0.06 -7.49 -2.52
CA HIS A 90 -0.12 -8.86 -3.04
C HIS A 90 1.27 -9.41 -3.33
N ALA A 91 2.10 -8.66 -4.08
CA ALA A 91 3.47 -9.06 -4.39
C ALA A 91 4.28 -9.32 -3.12
N ARG A 92 4.13 -8.44 -2.12
CA ARG A 92 4.73 -8.62 -0.80
C ARG A 92 4.27 -9.89 -0.11
N VAL A 93 2.97 -10.15 0.00
CA VAL A 93 2.43 -11.34 0.69
C VAL A 93 2.85 -12.64 -0.02
N ALA A 94 2.94 -12.62 -1.35
CA ALA A 94 3.41 -13.74 -2.15
C ALA A 94 4.91 -14.04 -1.96
N ASP A 95 5.71 -13.03 -1.62
CA ASP A 95 7.14 -13.19 -1.35
C ASP A 95 7.35 -14.02 -0.07
N ARG A 96 8.01 -15.17 -0.23
CA ARG A 96 8.32 -16.10 0.87
C ARG A 96 9.43 -15.58 1.77
N SER A 97 10.28 -14.69 1.28
CA SER A 97 11.32 -14.06 2.09
C SER A 97 10.70 -13.07 3.10
N SER A 98 11.36 -12.88 4.23
CA SER A 98 11.10 -11.81 5.19
C SER A 98 12.19 -10.76 5.02
N LYS A 99 11.83 -9.57 4.51
CA LYS A 99 12.80 -8.49 4.28
C LYS A 99 12.99 -7.68 5.56
N VAL A 100 14.22 -7.61 6.04
CA VAL A 100 14.61 -6.89 7.27
C VAL A 100 15.50 -5.72 6.87
N LEU A 101 15.01 -4.50 7.09
CA LEU A 101 15.79 -3.28 6.85
C LEU A 101 16.62 -2.93 8.08
N VAL A 102 17.93 -2.83 7.90
CA VAL A 102 18.85 -2.27 8.89
C VAL A 102 19.14 -0.82 8.51
N THR A 103 18.73 0.10 9.36
CA THR A 103 18.84 1.55 9.12
C THR A 103 19.19 2.30 10.39
N GLY A 104 19.48 3.59 10.29
CA GLY A 104 19.94 4.41 11.40
C GLY A 104 20.94 5.47 10.97
N ASP A 105 21.46 6.22 11.93
CA ASP A 105 22.38 7.32 11.66
C ASP A 105 23.69 6.86 11.01
N LEU A 106 24.40 7.80 10.38
CA LEU A 106 25.77 7.57 9.92
C LEU A 106 26.64 7.08 11.08
N ASN A 107 27.52 6.11 10.81
CA ASN A 107 28.47 5.56 11.78
C ASN A 107 27.85 4.92 13.05
N ALA A 108 26.56 4.55 13.00
CA ALA A 108 25.89 3.76 14.04
C ALA A 108 26.37 2.28 14.10
N GLY A 109 27.13 1.83 13.08
CA GLY A 109 27.59 0.45 12.96
C GLY A 109 26.55 -0.50 12.35
N LYS A 110 25.83 -0.03 11.32
CA LYS A 110 24.79 -0.80 10.60
C LYS A 110 25.38 -1.99 9.86
N SER A 111 26.37 -1.75 8.99
CA SER A 111 27.07 -2.77 8.22
C SER A 111 27.82 -3.74 9.14
N THR A 112 28.43 -3.24 10.22
CA THR A 112 29.03 -4.07 11.28
C THR A 112 27.99 -4.97 11.95
N LEU A 113 26.78 -4.47 12.24
CA LEU A 113 25.70 -5.27 12.82
C LEU A 113 25.27 -6.39 11.86
N VAL A 114 25.13 -6.09 10.55
CA VAL A 114 24.77 -7.09 9.54
C VAL A 114 25.83 -8.19 9.44
N ASN A 115 27.11 -7.81 9.33
CA ASN A 115 28.22 -8.78 9.33
C ASN A 115 28.22 -9.65 10.59
N SER A 116 27.96 -9.06 11.75
CA SER A 116 27.85 -9.78 13.02
C SER A 116 26.65 -10.72 13.08
N LEU A 117 25.51 -10.35 12.51
CA LEU A 117 24.33 -11.22 12.39
C LEU A 117 24.58 -12.41 11.46
N LEU A 118 25.43 -12.23 10.45
CA LEU A 118 25.84 -13.27 9.48
C LEU A 118 27.06 -14.08 9.93
N ARG A 119 27.75 -13.64 10.99
CA ARG A 119 29.05 -14.18 11.45
C ARG A 119 30.11 -14.24 10.37
N ARG A 120 30.05 -13.29 9.43
CA ARG A 120 30.95 -13.18 8.28
C ARG A 120 31.08 -11.72 7.88
N GLU A 121 32.27 -11.35 7.44
CA GLU A 121 32.54 -10.05 6.84
C GLU A 121 32.10 -10.08 5.38
N VAL A 122 30.92 -9.49 5.10
CA VAL A 122 30.30 -9.48 3.76
C VAL A 122 30.15 -8.04 3.25
N LEU A 123 29.72 -7.13 4.13
CA LEU A 123 29.57 -5.73 3.81
C LEU A 123 30.83 -4.93 4.21
N PRO A 124 31.22 -3.92 3.41
CA PRO A 124 32.29 -2.99 3.77
C PRO A 124 32.02 -2.32 5.12
N TRP A 125 33.07 -2.04 5.89
CA TRP A 125 32.99 -1.17 7.07
C TRP A 125 34.14 -0.16 7.06
N ASP A 126 33.84 1.13 7.01
CA ASP A 126 34.85 2.19 7.20
C ASP A 126 34.29 3.39 7.97
N GLN A 127 35.17 4.30 8.39
CA GLN A 127 34.88 5.47 9.24
C GLN A 127 34.29 6.67 8.46
N GLN A 128 34.41 6.67 7.14
CA GLN A 128 33.80 7.67 6.25
C GLN A 128 32.35 7.25 5.90
N PRO A 129 31.49 8.09 5.30
CA PRO A 129 30.11 7.73 4.96
C PRO A 129 30.02 6.58 3.93
N CYS A 130 30.14 5.33 4.38
CA CYS A 130 30.31 4.15 3.53
C CYS A 130 29.04 3.62 2.84
N THR A 131 27.91 4.33 2.91
CA THR A 131 26.63 3.74 2.47
C THR A 131 25.96 4.71 1.52
N MET A 132 26.57 4.88 0.35
CA MET A 132 25.95 5.64 -0.73
C MET A 132 24.92 4.78 -1.48
N LEU A 133 25.01 3.45 -1.39
CA LEU A 133 24.23 2.45 -2.11
C LEU A 133 23.50 1.49 -1.13
N PHE A 134 22.36 0.94 -1.55
CA PHE A 134 21.67 -0.11 -0.78
C PHE A 134 22.30 -1.47 -1.06
N CYS A 135 22.50 -2.27 -0.02
CA CYS A 135 22.99 -3.63 -0.12
C CYS A 135 21.96 -4.60 0.45
N GLU A 136 21.47 -5.52 -0.36
CA GLU A 136 20.54 -6.58 0.05
C GLU A 136 21.30 -7.91 0.10
N VAL A 137 21.51 -8.43 1.30
CA VAL A 137 22.19 -9.71 1.54
C VAL A 137 21.15 -10.83 1.58
N LEU A 138 21.36 -11.83 0.73
CA LEU A 138 20.44 -12.92 0.42
C LEU A 138 21.16 -14.26 0.54
N ASP A 139 20.41 -15.32 0.81
CA ASP A 139 20.96 -16.68 0.78
C ASP A 139 21.35 -17.09 -0.65
N ALA A 140 22.53 -17.69 -0.80
CA ALA A 140 23.04 -18.17 -2.08
C ALA A 140 22.11 -19.18 -2.79
N GLN A 141 21.24 -19.90 -2.07
CA GLN A 141 20.23 -20.78 -2.68
C GLN A 141 19.29 -20.04 -3.63
N GLN A 142 19.03 -18.75 -3.38
CA GLN A 142 18.23 -17.91 -4.28
C GLN A 142 18.94 -17.61 -5.61
N ASN A 143 20.25 -17.88 -5.70
CA ASN A 143 21.08 -17.76 -6.90
C ASN A 143 21.66 -19.13 -7.32
N GLY A 144 20.86 -20.19 -7.19
CA GLY A 144 21.29 -21.54 -7.59
C GLY A 144 22.43 -22.11 -6.73
N GLY A 145 22.57 -21.64 -5.49
CA GLY A 145 23.61 -22.06 -4.55
C GLY A 145 24.97 -21.39 -4.79
N ARG A 146 25.02 -20.31 -5.57
CA ARG A 146 26.28 -19.62 -5.91
C ARG A 146 26.38 -18.27 -5.21
N GLU A 147 27.51 -18.04 -4.55
CA GLU A 147 27.85 -16.71 -4.05
C GLU A 147 28.16 -15.79 -5.23
N ALA A 148 27.57 -14.60 -5.23
CA ALA A 148 27.77 -13.59 -6.26
C ALA A 148 27.27 -12.23 -5.77
N ILE A 149 27.83 -11.15 -6.32
CA ILE A 149 27.38 -9.79 -6.08
C ILE A 149 26.80 -9.26 -7.38
N HIS A 150 25.49 -9.00 -7.40
CA HIS A 150 24.79 -8.45 -8.55
C HIS A 150 24.57 -6.95 -8.33
N ALA A 151 25.20 -6.11 -9.14
CA ALA A 151 24.97 -4.68 -9.18
C ALA A 151 23.87 -4.32 -10.18
N ILE A 152 22.86 -3.57 -9.72
CA ILE A 152 21.58 -3.41 -10.42
C ILE A 152 21.31 -1.93 -10.69
N TRP A 153 21.11 -1.56 -11.96
CA TRP A 153 20.73 -0.19 -12.35
C TRP A 153 19.24 0.09 -12.20
N ASN A 154 18.38 -0.93 -12.37
CA ASN A 154 16.94 -0.78 -12.26
C ASN A 154 16.34 -1.97 -11.50
N HIS A 155 15.86 -1.72 -10.28
CA HIS A 155 15.28 -2.75 -9.42
C HIS A 155 14.09 -3.47 -10.06
N GLN A 156 13.24 -2.77 -10.83
CA GLN A 156 12.03 -3.34 -11.42
C GLN A 156 12.33 -4.28 -12.61
N ALA A 157 13.46 -4.09 -13.27
CA ALA A 157 13.87 -4.89 -14.43
C ALA A 157 14.81 -6.05 -14.06
N TYR A 158 15.15 -6.19 -12.78
CA TYR A 158 16.08 -7.20 -12.31
C TYR A 158 15.49 -8.62 -12.40
N ASP A 159 16.21 -9.51 -13.07
CA ASP A 159 15.95 -10.95 -13.04
C ASP A 159 17.29 -11.69 -12.85
N PRO A 160 17.48 -12.47 -11.76
CA PRO A 160 18.71 -13.23 -11.55
C PRO A 160 19.02 -14.22 -12.70
N LYS A 161 18.00 -14.62 -13.47
CA LYS A 161 18.15 -15.52 -14.63
C LYS A 161 18.53 -14.80 -15.92
N ASP A 162 18.45 -13.48 -15.96
CA ASP A 162 18.83 -12.64 -17.09
C ASP A 162 20.12 -11.86 -16.76
N PRO A 163 21.29 -12.32 -17.23
CA PRO A 163 22.57 -11.64 -17.01
C PRO A 163 22.65 -10.23 -17.60
N SER A 164 21.73 -9.83 -18.49
CA SER A 164 21.71 -8.46 -19.00
C SER A 164 21.09 -7.46 -18.02
N SER A 165 20.43 -7.96 -16.97
CA SER A 165 19.74 -7.14 -15.97
C SER A 165 20.64 -6.69 -14.79
N TYR A 166 21.90 -7.17 -14.73
CA TYR A 166 22.86 -6.83 -13.67
C TYR A 166 24.33 -6.92 -14.14
N THR A 167 25.24 -6.30 -13.38
CA THR A 167 26.69 -6.51 -13.49
C THR A 167 27.17 -7.37 -12.34
N LEU A 168 28.10 -8.31 -12.61
CA LEU A 168 28.79 -9.05 -11.55
C LEU A 168 29.93 -8.20 -10.99
N ILE A 169 29.94 -8.01 -9.68
CA ILE A 169 31.01 -7.32 -8.95
C ILE A 169 31.87 -8.37 -8.25
N ASP A 170 33.19 -8.21 -8.35
CA ASP A 170 34.13 -9.02 -7.58
C ASP A 170 34.08 -8.59 -6.10
N PRO A 171 34.11 -9.52 -5.13
CA PRO A 171 34.17 -9.17 -3.71
C PRO A 171 35.27 -8.16 -3.37
N ASP A 172 36.42 -8.20 -4.06
CA ASP A 172 37.53 -7.27 -3.82
C ASP A 172 37.21 -5.83 -4.26
N ASP A 173 36.30 -5.64 -5.23
CA ASP A 173 35.86 -4.33 -5.74
C ASP A 173 34.62 -3.79 -4.99
N LEU A 174 34.04 -4.57 -4.07
CA LEU A 174 32.79 -4.22 -3.39
C LEU A 174 32.90 -2.90 -2.61
N ASP A 175 34.03 -2.69 -1.93
CA ASP A 175 34.29 -1.49 -1.14
C ASP A 175 34.20 -0.23 -2.04
N ASP A 176 34.90 -0.24 -3.17
CA ASP A 176 34.93 0.88 -4.12
C ASP A 176 33.54 1.17 -4.71
N VAL A 177 32.80 0.11 -5.08
CA VAL A 177 31.45 0.24 -5.67
C VAL A 177 30.46 0.84 -4.66
N VAL A 178 30.55 0.45 -3.38
CA VAL A 178 29.64 0.94 -2.34
C VAL A 178 29.96 2.38 -1.94
N MET A 179 31.23 2.76 -1.98
CA MET A 179 31.73 4.10 -1.63
C MET A 179 31.46 5.12 -2.74
N ASP A 180 31.98 4.85 -3.94
CA ASP A 180 32.02 5.82 -5.04
C ASP A 180 30.86 5.65 -6.02
N ASN A 181 30.33 4.43 -6.13
CA ASN A 181 29.24 4.04 -7.04
C ASN A 181 29.36 4.71 -8.44
N PRO A 182 30.49 4.54 -9.15
CA PRO A 182 30.79 5.28 -10.38
C PRO A 182 29.76 5.05 -11.49
N ASP A 183 29.18 3.85 -11.54
CA ASP A 183 28.21 3.44 -12.56
C ASP A 183 26.75 3.75 -12.19
N ASN A 184 26.52 4.48 -11.08
CA ASN A 184 25.18 4.85 -10.59
C ASN A 184 24.21 3.66 -10.42
N TYR A 185 24.68 2.58 -9.82
CA TYR A 185 23.81 1.47 -9.42
C TYR A 185 22.76 1.94 -8.41
N GLN A 186 21.59 1.29 -8.39
CA GLN A 186 20.50 1.56 -7.43
C GLN A 186 20.48 0.58 -6.25
N LEU A 187 21.03 -0.61 -6.44
CA LEU A 187 20.99 -1.70 -5.47
C LEU A 187 22.11 -2.71 -5.77
N LEU A 188 22.75 -3.22 -4.73
CA LEU A 188 23.54 -4.44 -4.79
C LEU A 188 22.75 -5.58 -4.15
N LYS A 189 22.67 -6.72 -4.84
CA LYS A 189 22.21 -7.98 -4.26
C LYS A 189 23.41 -8.89 -4.04
N ILE A 190 23.70 -9.17 -2.78
CA ILE A 190 24.84 -9.97 -2.35
C ILE A 190 24.31 -11.34 -1.95
N TYR A 191 24.53 -12.33 -2.81
CA TYR A 191 24.20 -13.72 -2.54
C TYR A 191 25.35 -14.36 -1.79
N THR A 192 25.10 -14.82 -0.57
CA THR A 192 26.12 -15.43 0.29
C THR A 192 25.56 -16.58 1.11
N VAL A 193 26.45 -17.42 1.61
CA VAL A 193 26.15 -18.44 2.61
C VAL A 193 26.44 -17.85 4.00
N ASP A 194 25.49 -18.03 4.92
CA ASP A 194 25.68 -17.71 6.34
C ASP A 194 26.87 -18.51 6.90
N GLY A 195 27.63 -17.95 7.84
CA GLY A 195 28.76 -18.64 8.47
C GLY A 195 28.39 -19.87 9.31
N ARG A 196 27.12 -20.25 9.36
CA ARG A 196 26.56 -21.36 10.13
C ARG A 196 25.91 -22.42 9.25
N ASP A 197 25.77 -23.61 9.80
CA ASP A 197 24.99 -24.68 9.19
C ASP A 197 23.54 -24.24 8.89
N SER A 198 22.93 -24.86 7.88
CA SER A 198 21.59 -24.53 7.37
C SER A 198 20.45 -24.56 8.39
N HIS A 199 20.63 -25.16 9.57
CA HIS A 199 19.64 -25.16 10.67
C HIS A 199 19.77 -23.95 11.62
N ASN A 200 20.94 -23.31 11.63
CA ASN A 200 21.27 -22.17 12.49
C ASN A 200 21.52 -20.88 11.70
N SER A 201 21.52 -20.95 10.36
CA SER A 201 21.62 -19.80 9.47
C SER A 201 20.46 -18.84 9.71
N LEU A 202 20.74 -17.54 9.78
CA LEU A 202 19.70 -16.52 9.86
C LEU A 202 19.02 -16.35 8.49
N LEU A 203 19.81 -16.39 7.41
CA LEU A 203 19.33 -16.19 6.04
C LEU A 203 18.40 -17.31 5.55
N HIS A 204 18.65 -18.55 5.96
CA HIS A 204 17.85 -19.71 5.58
C HIS A 204 17.58 -20.61 6.78
N ASN A 205 16.31 -20.72 7.17
CA ASN A 205 15.88 -21.45 8.36
C ASN A 205 14.90 -22.60 8.07
N GLY A 206 14.77 -23.01 6.80
CA GLY A 206 13.86 -24.06 6.35
C GLY A 206 12.35 -23.70 6.39
N VAL A 207 11.95 -22.68 7.16
CA VAL A 207 10.56 -22.21 7.27
C VAL A 207 10.32 -20.94 6.45
N ALA A 208 11.24 -19.99 6.51
CA ALA A 208 11.22 -18.77 5.71
C ALA A 208 12.65 -18.28 5.49
N ASP A 209 12.88 -17.65 4.34
CA ASP A 209 14.14 -16.98 4.03
C ASP A 209 14.14 -15.58 4.64
N ILE A 210 15.30 -15.10 5.09
CA ILE A 210 15.46 -13.72 5.58
C ILE A 210 16.39 -12.99 4.62
N ALA A 211 15.97 -11.82 4.17
CA ALA A 211 16.81 -10.90 3.41
C ALA A 211 17.19 -9.72 4.30
N LEU A 212 18.49 -9.46 4.47
CA LEU A 212 18.99 -8.33 5.26
C LEU A 212 19.33 -7.18 4.32
N ILE A 213 18.70 -6.04 4.51
CA ILE A 213 18.93 -4.84 3.70
C ILE A 213 19.71 -3.85 4.54
N ASP A 214 20.98 -3.65 4.23
CA ASP A 214 21.75 -2.53 4.77
C ASP A 214 21.45 -1.27 3.95
N SER A 215 21.25 -0.16 4.67
CA SER A 215 20.84 1.10 4.05
C SER A 215 21.84 2.23 4.30
N PRO A 216 21.89 3.20 3.37
CA PRO A 216 22.47 4.52 3.61
C PRO A 216 22.14 5.09 4.98
N GLY A 217 23.15 5.62 5.67
CA GLY A 217 22.91 6.35 6.90
C GLY A 217 21.99 7.56 6.68
N LEU A 218 21.11 7.79 7.65
CA LEU A 218 20.12 8.87 7.56
C LEU A 218 20.80 10.24 7.58
N ASN A 219 20.49 11.08 6.59
CA ASN A 219 20.93 12.47 6.48
C ASN A 219 19.74 13.40 6.19
N ARG A 220 19.84 14.64 6.67
CA ARG A 220 18.78 15.67 6.59
C ARG A 220 18.39 16.10 5.16
N ASP A 221 19.33 16.05 4.21
CA ASP A 221 19.16 16.67 2.87
C ASP A 221 19.08 15.68 1.70
N SER A 222 18.92 14.38 1.94
CA SER A 222 19.11 13.39 0.87
C SER A 222 17.81 12.92 0.21
N LEU A 223 17.76 12.98 -1.13
CA LEU A 223 16.85 12.20 -1.99
C LEU A 223 16.86 10.68 -1.63
N LYS A 224 17.94 10.22 -0.99
CA LYS A 224 18.14 8.84 -0.52
C LYS A 224 17.23 8.50 0.67
N THR A 225 16.93 9.47 1.53
CA THR A 225 15.94 9.28 2.61
C THR A 225 14.56 8.99 2.00
N THR A 226 14.19 9.66 0.89
CA THR A 226 12.94 9.38 0.14
C THR A 226 12.92 7.98 -0.49
N GLN A 227 14.05 7.48 -1.00
CA GLN A 227 14.17 6.10 -1.49
C GLN A 227 14.01 5.07 -0.36
N LEU A 228 14.60 5.34 0.82
CA LEU A 228 14.41 4.56 2.04
C LEU A 228 12.93 4.50 2.44
N PHE A 229 12.23 5.64 2.40
CA PHE A 229 10.78 5.71 2.67
C PHE A 229 9.94 4.97 1.64
N THR A 230 10.31 5.02 0.36
CA THR A 230 9.58 4.35 -0.73
C THR A 230 9.68 2.83 -0.66
N ARG A 231 10.76 2.30 -0.07
CA ARG A 231 10.97 0.85 0.11
C ARG A 231 10.30 0.28 1.37
N GLN A 232 9.75 1.11 2.27
CA GLN A 232 9.10 0.63 3.51
C GLN A 232 7.92 -0.31 3.25
N GLU A 233 7.24 -0.12 2.12
CA GLU A 233 6.11 -0.98 1.73
C GLU A 233 6.55 -2.44 1.51
N GLU A 234 7.78 -2.70 1.06
CA GLU A 234 8.30 -4.06 0.82
C GLU A 234 8.93 -4.71 2.06
N ILE A 235 9.26 -3.91 3.07
CA ILE A 235 10.01 -4.35 4.25
C ILE A 235 9.05 -4.89 5.31
N ASP A 236 9.39 -6.04 5.88
CA ASP A 236 8.63 -6.70 6.93
C ASP A 236 9.06 -6.26 8.34
N VAL A 237 10.36 -6.06 8.55
CA VAL A 237 10.91 -5.67 9.85
C VAL A 237 11.91 -4.52 9.68
N ILE A 238 11.84 -3.54 10.57
CA ILE A 238 12.82 -2.44 10.62
C ILE A 238 13.69 -2.63 11.87
N VAL A 239 15.00 -2.61 11.68
CA VAL A 239 16.03 -2.61 12.71
C VAL A 239 16.72 -1.24 12.66
N PHE A 240 16.40 -0.39 13.62
CA PHE A 240 16.97 0.94 13.77
C PHE A 240 18.18 0.90 14.71
N VAL A 241 19.37 1.14 14.16
CA VAL A 241 20.63 1.10 14.88
C VAL A 241 20.96 2.49 15.43
N VAL A 242 21.21 2.55 16.72
CA VAL A 242 21.57 3.77 17.46
C VAL A 242 22.97 3.60 18.00
N ASN A 243 23.84 4.58 17.79
CA ASN A 243 25.10 4.63 18.54
C ASN A 243 24.79 5.00 19.99
N SER A 244 25.14 4.14 20.94
CA SER A 244 24.94 4.36 22.38
C SER A 244 25.61 5.63 22.93
N GLU A 245 26.66 6.12 22.28
CA GLU A 245 27.35 7.36 22.66
C GLU A 245 26.58 8.62 22.24
N ASN A 246 25.66 8.48 21.28
CA ASN A 246 24.88 9.56 20.69
C ASN A 246 23.41 9.50 21.15
N HIS A 247 22.70 10.62 21.02
CA HIS A 247 21.24 10.65 21.13
C HIS A 247 20.63 10.43 19.74
N PHE A 248 19.34 10.06 19.66
CA PHE A 248 18.63 10.01 18.37
C PHE A 248 18.75 11.35 17.65
N THR A 249 19.29 11.34 16.43
CA THR A 249 19.31 12.54 15.60
C THR A 249 17.89 12.94 15.19
N LEU A 250 17.70 14.18 14.75
CA LEU A 250 16.40 14.64 14.26
C LEU A 250 15.93 13.83 13.04
N SER A 251 16.84 13.46 12.13
CA SER A 251 16.52 12.59 10.99
C SER A 251 16.10 11.18 11.44
N GLY A 252 16.75 10.62 12.46
CA GLY A 252 16.35 9.36 13.07
C GLY A 252 14.96 9.43 13.71
N GLN A 253 14.66 10.52 14.43
CA GLN A 253 13.36 10.75 15.05
C GLN A 253 12.23 10.88 14.02
N GLU A 254 12.45 11.64 12.94
CA GLU A 254 11.51 11.79 11.83
C GLU A 254 11.26 10.44 11.12
N PHE A 255 12.32 9.68 10.88
CA PHE A 255 12.22 8.33 10.33
C PHE A 255 11.38 7.43 11.22
N LEU A 256 11.69 7.35 12.51
CA LEU A 256 10.96 6.50 13.47
C LEU A 256 9.49 6.91 13.60
N THR A 257 9.19 8.21 13.61
CA THR A 257 7.82 8.72 13.68
C THR A 257 7.02 8.35 12.43
N THR A 258 7.65 8.38 11.26
CA THR A 258 7.01 8.03 10.00
C THR A 258 6.85 6.52 9.87
N ALA A 259 7.93 5.76 10.08
CA ALA A 259 7.93 4.31 10.06
C ALA A 259 6.98 3.73 11.11
N GLY A 260 6.85 4.34 12.28
CA GLY A 260 5.94 3.93 13.34
C GLY A 260 4.45 4.03 12.98
N LYS A 261 4.08 4.88 12.00
CA LYS A 261 2.72 4.95 11.46
C LYS A 261 2.41 3.77 10.54
N GLU A 262 3.40 3.29 9.81
CA GLU A 262 3.23 2.19 8.86
C GLU A 262 3.48 0.82 9.51
N LYS A 263 4.51 0.72 10.35
CA LYS A 263 4.94 -0.48 11.05
C LYS A 263 4.81 -0.26 12.55
N ALA A 264 3.94 -1.05 13.17
CA ALA A 264 3.73 -0.98 14.62
C ALA A 264 4.96 -1.39 15.44
N TYR A 265 5.86 -2.21 14.88
CA TYR A 265 6.99 -2.78 15.60
C TYR A 265 8.29 -2.46 14.89
N ILE A 266 9.19 -1.77 15.60
CA ILE A 266 10.53 -1.41 15.13
C ILE A 266 11.51 -1.97 16.15
N PHE A 267 12.50 -2.73 15.70
CA PHE A 267 13.63 -3.15 16.54
C PHE A 267 14.57 -1.97 16.71
N ILE A 268 14.99 -1.68 17.94
CA ILE A 268 15.96 -0.64 18.24
C ILE A 268 17.20 -1.32 18.81
N VAL A 269 18.31 -1.18 18.10
CA VAL A 269 19.59 -1.78 18.46
C VAL A 269 20.56 -0.67 18.87
N VAL A 270 20.79 -0.57 20.17
CA VAL A 270 21.73 0.37 20.78
C VAL A 270 23.12 -0.26 20.75
N ASN A 271 23.91 0.10 19.75
CA ASN A 271 25.23 -0.46 19.47
C ASN A 271 26.36 0.29 20.20
N LYS A 272 27.56 -0.29 20.26
CA LYS A 272 28.74 0.22 20.99
C LYS A 272 28.53 0.36 22.50
N PHE A 273 27.62 -0.44 23.06
CA PHE A 273 27.23 -0.33 24.46
C PHE A 273 28.34 -0.73 25.45
N ASP A 274 29.39 -1.38 24.96
CA ASP A 274 30.63 -1.67 25.69
C ASP A 274 31.39 -0.40 26.11
N SER A 275 31.34 0.68 25.32
CA SER A 275 31.97 1.97 25.64
C SER A 275 31.26 2.75 26.76
N ILE A 276 30.02 2.39 27.10
CA ILE A 276 29.20 3.14 28.04
C ILE A 276 29.54 2.79 29.49
N ARG A 277 30.04 3.80 30.23
CA ARG A 277 30.37 3.68 31.65
C ARG A 277 29.13 3.49 32.54
N ASN A 278 28.09 4.33 32.36
CA ASN A 278 26.86 4.26 33.15
C ASN A 278 25.72 3.67 32.31
N LYS A 279 25.68 2.34 32.29
CA LYS A 279 24.74 1.55 31.50
C LYS A 279 23.29 1.83 31.88
N ASP A 280 22.97 1.96 33.16
CA ASP A 280 21.60 2.18 33.63
C ASP A 280 21.06 3.56 33.25
N ARG A 281 21.91 4.60 33.32
CA ARG A 281 21.53 5.94 32.84
C ARG A 281 21.26 5.94 31.34
N CYS A 282 22.14 5.31 30.55
CA CYS A 282 21.97 5.22 29.10
C CYS A 282 20.67 4.48 28.74
N ARG A 283 20.40 3.34 29.39
CA ARG A 283 19.16 2.57 29.19
C ARG A 283 17.91 3.40 29.44
N ARG A 284 17.86 4.13 30.57
CA ARG A 284 16.72 4.99 30.91
C ARG A 284 16.50 6.08 29.88
N LEU A 285 17.55 6.80 29.48
CA LEU A 285 17.44 7.91 28.52
C LEU A 285 16.96 7.43 27.15
N VAL A 286 17.50 6.32 26.65
CA VAL A 286 17.08 5.75 25.37
C VAL A 286 15.62 5.30 25.44
N LEU A 287 15.22 4.58 26.49
CA LEU A 287 13.83 4.12 26.65
C LEU A 287 12.83 5.28 26.77
N GLU A 288 13.21 6.37 27.44
CA GLU A 288 12.37 7.58 27.54
C GLU A 288 12.15 8.22 26.16
N GLN A 289 13.19 8.33 25.33
CA GLN A 289 13.07 8.82 23.96
C GLN A 289 12.23 7.88 23.08
N ILE A 290 12.40 6.56 23.21
CA ILE A 290 11.60 5.57 22.46
C ILE A 290 10.12 5.67 22.83
N ARG A 291 9.80 5.97 24.10
CA ARG A 291 8.41 6.12 24.56
C ARG A 291 7.65 7.20 23.79
N GLU A 292 8.32 8.30 23.44
CA GLU A 292 7.74 9.40 22.69
C GLU A 292 7.64 9.09 21.19
N LEU A 293 8.69 8.49 20.61
CA LEU A 293 8.81 8.26 19.17
C LEU A 293 8.04 7.03 18.69
N SER A 294 8.05 5.94 19.46
CA SER A 294 7.43 4.67 19.12
C SER A 294 6.84 3.97 20.36
N PRO A 295 5.61 4.34 20.77
CA PRO A 295 4.97 3.80 21.98
C PRO A 295 4.80 2.27 21.96
N HIS A 296 4.52 1.69 20.79
CA HIS A 296 4.41 0.23 20.63
C HIS A 296 5.74 -0.47 20.86
N THR A 297 6.85 0.09 20.37
CA THR A 297 8.19 -0.44 20.63
C THR A 297 8.54 -0.35 22.11
N TYR A 298 8.20 0.76 22.77
CA TYR A 298 8.42 0.93 24.20
C TYR A 298 7.65 -0.10 25.05
N ASN A 299 6.37 -0.33 24.75
CA ASN A 299 5.53 -1.30 25.48
C ASN A 299 6.06 -2.74 25.35
N ASN A 300 6.80 -3.03 24.28
CA ASN A 300 7.41 -4.32 23.99
C ASN A 300 8.94 -4.26 24.05
N ALA A 301 9.51 -3.34 24.84
CA ALA A 301 10.94 -3.07 24.83
C ALA A 301 11.82 -4.26 25.20
N GLN A 302 11.31 -5.23 25.96
CA GLN A 302 12.04 -6.47 26.30
C GLN A 302 12.41 -7.28 25.05
N ASP A 303 11.53 -7.28 24.04
CA ASP A 303 11.71 -8.06 22.80
C ASP A 303 12.26 -7.22 21.65
N LEU A 304 12.19 -5.89 21.73
CA LEU A 304 12.43 -4.99 20.61
C LEU A 304 13.60 -4.03 20.84
N VAL A 305 14.02 -3.79 22.09
CA VAL A 305 15.11 -2.85 22.40
C VAL A 305 16.30 -3.64 22.95
N HIS A 306 17.38 -3.65 22.18
CA HIS A 306 18.57 -4.44 22.50
C HIS A 306 19.78 -3.54 22.64
N PHE A 307 20.55 -3.75 23.71
CA PHE A 307 21.81 -3.06 23.95
C PHE A 307 22.94 -4.05 23.66
N VAL A 308 23.76 -3.77 22.66
CA VAL A 308 24.72 -4.74 22.11
C VAL A 308 26.07 -4.08 21.77
N SER A 309 27.06 -4.92 21.50
CA SER A 309 28.33 -4.54 20.87
C SER A 309 28.61 -5.47 19.70
N ALA A 310 28.43 -4.98 18.47
CA ALA A 310 28.54 -5.80 17.27
C ALA A 310 29.99 -6.15 16.89
N THR A 311 30.96 -5.27 17.19
CA THR A 311 32.34 -5.30 16.65
C THR A 311 33.11 -6.60 16.89
N HIS A 312 32.75 -7.37 17.92
CA HIS A 312 33.49 -8.56 18.32
C HIS A 312 32.80 -9.88 17.93
N MET A 313 31.68 -9.86 17.20
CA MET A 313 30.84 -11.05 17.00
C MET A 313 31.13 -11.88 15.73
N TYR A 314 31.79 -11.31 14.72
CA TYR A 314 32.10 -12.02 13.45
C TYR A 314 33.52 -12.65 13.43
N ALA A 315 34.29 -12.53 14.51
CA ALA A 315 35.58 -13.22 14.62
C ALA A 315 35.37 -14.74 14.66
N PRO A 316 36.13 -15.54 13.89
CA PRO A 316 35.95 -16.98 13.84
C PRO A 316 36.19 -17.56 15.23
N THR A 317 35.13 -18.08 15.85
CA THR A 317 35.28 -19.01 16.97
C THR A 317 35.97 -20.23 16.42
N ALA A 318 37.29 -20.33 16.58
CA ALA A 318 38.04 -21.51 16.20
C ALA A 318 37.35 -22.75 16.79
N PRO A 319 37.02 -23.77 15.96
CA PRO A 319 36.61 -25.04 16.49
C PRO A 319 37.86 -25.68 17.11
N THR A 320 37.68 -26.28 18.29
CA THR A 320 38.71 -26.98 19.07
C THR A 320 39.77 -26.09 19.72
N GLY A 321 39.91 -26.26 21.03
CA GLY A 321 40.73 -25.42 21.88
C GLY A 321 42.20 -25.46 21.45
N GLU A 322 42.76 -24.27 21.26
CA GLU A 322 44.03 -23.83 21.82
C GLU A 322 44.28 -22.38 21.36
N HIS A 323 44.42 -21.49 22.34
CA HIS A 323 45.01 -20.15 22.24
C HIS A 323 44.45 -19.18 21.18
N ALA A 324 43.26 -18.62 21.43
CA ALA A 324 42.91 -17.27 20.95
C ALA A 324 42.98 -16.28 22.13
N THR A 325 43.99 -15.41 22.11
CA THR A 325 44.19 -14.33 23.07
C THR A 325 43.09 -13.27 22.90
N GLY A 326 42.01 -13.38 23.69
CA GLY A 326 40.93 -12.40 23.75
C GLY A 326 39.55 -13.05 23.81
N SER A 327 39.24 -13.76 24.89
CA SER A 327 37.89 -14.31 25.09
C SER A 327 36.87 -13.17 25.15
N ILE A 328 35.94 -13.13 24.22
CA ILE A 328 34.84 -12.17 24.22
C ILE A 328 34.04 -12.35 25.53
N PRO A 329 33.74 -11.28 26.28
CA PRO A 329 32.95 -11.37 27.51
C PRO A 329 31.63 -12.09 27.27
N ARG A 330 31.34 -13.13 28.08
CA ARG A 330 30.10 -13.92 27.99
C ARG A 330 28.83 -13.07 27.98
N SER A 331 28.83 -11.95 28.71
CA SER A 331 27.69 -11.01 28.74
C SER A 331 27.39 -10.40 27.36
N LEU A 332 28.41 -10.04 26.58
CA LEU A 332 28.23 -9.46 25.25
C LEU A 332 27.68 -10.51 24.27
N THR A 333 28.18 -11.75 24.36
CA THR A 333 27.65 -12.85 23.55
C THR A 333 26.20 -13.19 23.91
N THR A 334 25.81 -13.09 25.19
CA THR A 334 24.41 -13.34 25.59
C THR A 334 23.47 -12.23 25.15
N GLU A 335 23.88 -10.96 25.24
CA GLU A 335 23.07 -9.82 24.79
C GLU A 335 22.84 -9.88 23.28
N PHE A 336 23.88 -10.24 22.51
CA PHE A 336 23.76 -10.40 21.06
C PHE A 336 22.93 -11.63 20.67
N ALA A 337 23.11 -12.77 21.35
CA ALA A 337 22.30 -13.96 21.12
C ALA A 337 20.80 -13.70 21.41
N HIS A 338 20.49 -12.87 22.42
CA HIS A 338 19.12 -12.46 22.70
C HIS A 338 18.53 -11.61 21.56
N LEU A 339 19.29 -10.63 21.03
CA LEU A 339 18.87 -9.87 19.84
C LEU A 339 18.57 -10.81 18.67
N GLU A 340 19.49 -11.75 18.40
CA GLU A 340 19.36 -12.70 17.29
C GLU A 340 18.12 -13.59 17.45
N GLN A 341 17.89 -14.11 18.66
CA GLN A 341 16.74 -14.93 18.98
C GLN A 341 15.42 -14.14 18.86
N SER A 342 15.38 -12.90 19.36
CA SER A 342 14.21 -12.02 19.24
C SER A 342 13.91 -11.66 17.78
N LEU A 343 14.95 -11.38 16.98
CA LEU A 343 14.78 -11.11 15.54
C LEU A 343 14.27 -12.37 14.81
N ARG A 344 14.83 -13.54 15.12
CA ARG A 344 14.41 -14.83 14.54
C ARG A 344 12.98 -15.21 14.93
N SER A 345 12.60 -15.09 16.20
CA SER A 345 11.23 -15.36 16.64
C SER A 345 10.25 -14.37 16.02
N PHE A 346 10.62 -13.09 15.90
CA PHE A 346 9.74 -12.09 15.30
C PHE A 346 9.55 -12.31 13.80
N THR A 347 10.61 -12.64 13.07
CA THR A 347 10.57 -12.89 11.62
C THR A 347 9.84 -14.20 11.26
N LEU A 348 9.86 -15.20 12.15
CA LEU A 348 9.21 -16.50 11.96
C LEU A 348 7.81 -16.57 12.58
N GLU A 349 7.69 -16.33 13.88
CA GLU A 349 6.45 -16.52 14.66
C GLU A 349 5.50 -15.34 14.51
N LYS A 350 6.05 -14.12 14.41
CA LYS A 350 5.26 -12.88 14.23
C LYS A 350 5.16 -12.46 12.75
N ARG A 351 5.44 -13.36 11.79
CA ARG A 351 5.27 -13.12 10.33
C ARG A 351 3.84 -12.72 9.97
N PHE A 352 2.84 -13.28 10.64
CA PHE A 352 1.45 -12.82 10.50
C PHE A 352 1.31 -11.33 10.81
N ILE A 353 1.94 -10.88 11.90
CA ILE A 353 1.82 -9.51 12.40
C ILE A 353 2.60 -8.53 11.51
N SER A 354 3.80 -8.91 11.07
CA SER A 354 4.68 -8.03 10.29
C SER A 354 4.33 -7.97 8.80
N LYS A 355 3.81 -9.06 8.23
CA LYS A 355 3.58 -9.20 6.78
C LYS A 355 2.10 -9.24 6.39
N LEU A 356 1.28 -10.06 7.07
CA LEU A 356 -0.11 -10.30 6.67
C LEU A 356 -1.09 -9.29 7.28
N ALA A 357 -0.93 -8.93 8.55
CA ALA A 357 -1.86 -8.05 9.26
C ALA A 357 -1.98 -6.64 8.65
N PRO A 358 -0.90 -5.99 8.15
CA PRO A 358 -1.03 -4.73 7.43
C PRO A 358 -1.89 -4.86 6.16
N ALA A 359 -1.66 -5.91 5.37
CA ALA A 359 -2.45 -6.19 4.17
C ALA A 359 -3.93 -6.47 4.51
N GLN A 360 -4.18 -7.25 5.57
CA GLN A 360 -5.53 -7.52 6.07
C GLN A 360 -6.25 -6.25 6.50
N ARG A 361 -5.60 -5.37 7.29
CA ARG A 361 -6.21 -4.11 7.75
C ARG A 361 -6.56 -3.20 6.58
N TYR A 362 -5.66 -3.09 5.61
CA TYR A 362 -5.89 -2.29 4.41
C TYR A 362 -7.08 -2.85 3.61
N LEU A 363 -7.09 -4.15 3.32
CA LEU A 363 -8.20 -4.83 2.62
C LEU A 363 -9.54 -4.64 3.32
N LEU A 364 -9.59 -4.82 4.65
CA LEU A 364 -10.82 -4.63 5.42
C LEU A 364 -11.28 -3.17 5.38
N SER A 365 -10.36 -2.21 5.43
CA SER A 365 -10.69 -0.80 5.35
C SER A 365 -11.18 -0.40 3.94
N VAL A 366 -10.60 -0.96 2.87
CA VAL A 366 -11.09 -0.76 1.50
C VAL A 366 -12.48 -1.37 1.35
N LEU A 367 -12.71 -2.57 1.88
CA LEU A 367 -14.01 -3.23 1.83
C LEU A 367 -15.08 -2.42 2.57
N ASP A 368 -14.75 -1.89 3.74
CA ASP A 368 -15.61 -1.00 4.53
C ASP A 368 -15.99 0.25 3.70
N ASP A 369 -15.00 0.93 3.13
CA ASP A 369 -15.20 2.11 2.28
C ASP A 369 -16.07 1.80 1.03
N ILE A 370 -15.81 0.69 0.34
CA ILE A 370 -16.61 0.26 -0.83
C ILE A 370 -18.05 -0.06 -0.41
N THR A 371 -18.25 -0.68 0.75
CA THR A 371 -19.57 -1.01 1.28
C THR A 371 -20.36 0.27 1.56
N VAL A 372 -19.71 1.26 2.19
CA VAL A 372 -20.30 2.59 2.42
C VAL A 372 -20.67 3.28 1.10
N LEU A 373 -19.76 3.33 0.13
CA LEU A 373 -20.01 3.94 -1.18
C LEU A 373 -21.15 3.23 -1.94
N SER A 374 -21.16 1.90 -1.94
CA SER A 374 -22.19 1.09 -2.60
C SER A 374 -23.58 1.36 -1.99
N ARG A 375 -23.66 1.45 -0.66
CA ARG A 375 -24.89 1.78 0.06
C ARG A 375 -25.39 3.19 -0.29
N VAL A 376 -24.49 4.18 -0.33
CA VAL A 376 -24.85 5.56 -0.71
C VAL A 376 -25.34 5.60 -2.16
N ASN A 377 -24.62 4.95 -3.08
CA ASN A 377 -25.00 4.86 -4.50
C ASN A 377 -26.37 4.20 -4.67
N PHE A 378 -26.65 3.13 -3.93
CA PHE A 378 -27.95 2.47 -3.95
C PHE A 378 -29.08 3.42 -3.51
N VAL A 379 -28.91 4.13 -2.39
CA VAL A 379 -29.91 5.09 -1.89
C VAL A 379 -30.14 6.23 -2.89
N MET A 380 -29.09 6.75 -3.53
CA MET A 380 -29.22 7.79 -4.54
C MET A 380 -29.92 7.30 -5.80
N ALA A 381 -29.58 6.11 -6.28
CA ALA A 381 -30.23 5.48 -7.43
C ALA A 381 -31.71 5.22 -7.16
N ALA A 382 -32.05 4.71 -5.96
CA ALA A 382 -33.43 4.48 -5.55
C ALA A 382 -34.26 5.78 -5.55
N LYS A 383 -33.74 6.86 -4.96
CA LYS A 383 -34.38 8.19 -4.99
C LYS A 383 -34.56 8.71 -6.42
N ARG A 384 -33.57 8.49 -7.30
CA ARG A 384 -33.65 8.93 -8.69
C ARG A 384 -34.71 8.16 -9.46
N VAL A 385 -34.81 6.85 -9.25
CA VAL A 385 -35.87 6.00 -9.82
C VAL A 385 -37.24 6.45 -9.34
N GLU A 386 -37.39 6.77 -8.05
CA GLU A 386 -38.65 7.28 -7.49
C GLU A 386 -39.06 8.62 -8.14
N SER A 387 -38.13 9.56 -8.27
CA SER A 387 -38.35 10.84 -8.96
C SER A 387 -38.77 10.65 -10.42
N ILE A 388 -38.08 9.79 -11.17
CA ILE A 388 -38.40 9.51 -12.58
C ILE A 388 -39.78 8.87 -12.70
N ASN A 389 -40.11 7.93 -11.81
CA ASN A 389 -41.43 7.30 -11.80
C ASN A 389 -42.55 8.31 -11.47
N TYR A 390 -42.30 9.27 -10.59
CA TYR A 390 -43.24 10.34 -10.29
C TYR A 390 -43.44 11.27 -11.50
N GLU A 391 -42.36 11.70 -12.14
CA GLU A 391 -42.39 12.49 -13.38
C GLU A 391 -43.13 11.74 -14.50
N LEU A 392 -42.89 10.44 -14.66
CA LEU A 392 -43.57 9.62 -15.65
C LEU A 392 -45.08 9.51 -15.37
N LYS A 393 -45.46 9.25 -14.10
CA LYS A 393 -46.87 9.19 -13.69
C LYS A 393 -47.64 10.48 -13.96
N THR A 394 -46.97 11.64 -13.86
CA THR A 394 -47.59 12.94 -14.14
C THR A 394 -47.61 13.29 -15.63
N ALA A 395 -46.59 12.90 -16.39
CA ALA A 395 -46.48 13.21 -17.83
C ALA A 395 -47.32 12.29 -18.74
N VAL A 396 -47.44 11.00 -18.41
CA VAL A 396 -48.20 10.01 -19.20
C VAL A 396 -49.66 10.44 -19.49
N PRO A 397 -50.47 10.87 -18.50
CA PRO A 397 -51.86 11.26 -18.79
C PRO A 397 -51.94 12.51 -19.68
N LEU A 398 -51.01 13.47 -19.52
CA LEU A 398 -50.95 14.64 -20.39
C LEU A 398 -50.62 14.23 -21.83
N TYR A 399 -49.64 13.34 -22.01
CA TYR A 399 -49.28 12.80 -23.32
C TYR A 399 -50.45 12.05 -23.98
N GLN A 400 -51.17 11.21 -23.22
CA GLN A 400 -52.37 10.51 -23.71
C GLN A 400 -53.46 11.50 -24.14
N SER A 401 -53.70 12.55 -23.35
CA SER A 401 -54.69 13.58 -23.72
C SER A 401 -54.32 14.33 -25.01
N LEU A 402 -53.03 14.58 -25.25
CA LEU A 402 -52.53 15.18 -26.47
C LEU A 402 -52.70 14.25 -27.67
N LEU A 403 -52.48 12.94 -27.50
CA LEU A 403 -52.73 11.94 -28.54
C LEU A 403 -54.21 11.90 -28.94
N THR A 404 -55.13 11.90 -27.97
CA THR A 404 -56.56 11.93 -28.24
C THR A 404 -56.95 13.22 -28.97
N ARG A 405 -56.50 14.39 -28.49
CA ARG A 405 -56.75 15.67 -29.18
C ARG A 405 -56.20 15.69 -30.61
N ARG A 406 -55.05 15.07 -30.86
CA ARG A 406 -54.47 14.96 -32.20
C ARG A 406 -55.36 14.10 -33.10
N GLN A 407 -55.87 12.97 -32.61
CA GLN A 407 -56.82 12.12 -33.33
C GLN A 407 -58.10 12.87 -33.66
N ASP A 408 -58.72 13.52 -32.67
CA ASP A 408 -59.95 14.30 -32.85
C ASP A 408 -59.76 15.41 -33.90
N ALA A 409 -58.66 16.16 -33.81
CA ALA A 409 -58.34 17.20 -34.79
C ALA A 409 -58.12 16.64 -36.20
N SER A 410 -57.49 15.46 -36.32
CA SER A 410 -57.29 14.79 -37.60
C SER A 410 -58.62 14.30 -38.20
N GLU A 411 -59.51 13.73 -37.39
CA GLU A 411 -60.84 13.34 -37.84
C GLU A 411 -61.67 14.55 -38.27
N GLN A 412 -61.60 15.64 -37.50
CA GLN A 412 -62.32 16.87 -37.83
C GLN A 412 -61.81 17.49 -39.14
N ALA A 413 -60.49 17.48 -39.37
CA ALA A 413 -59.89 17.90 -40.64
C ALA A 413 -60.38 17.04 -41.82
N ASN A 414 -60.41 15.71 -41.65
CA ASN A 414 -60.93 14.80 -42.68
C ASN A 414 -62.40 15.04 -42.98
N ARG A 415 -63.25 15.22 -41.95
CA ARG A 415 -64.68 15.53 -42.14
C ARG A 415 -64.90 16.85 -42.88
N LEU A 416 -64.09 17.87 -42.59
CA LEU A 416 -64.13 19.15 -43.31
C LEU A 416 -63.68 19.01 -44.76
N LEU A 417 -62.66 18.21 -45.04
CA LEU A 417 -62.22 17.90 -46.40
C LEU A 417 -63.31 17.17 -47.19
N ASP A 418 -63.94 16.15 -46.60
CA ASP A 418 -65.01 15.40 -47.24
C ASP A 418 -66.22 16.29 -47.55
N ALA A 419 -66.68 17.07 -46.56
CA ALA A 419 -67.77 18.02 -46.74
C ALA A 419 -67.45 19.09 -47.79
N GLY A 420 -66.21 19.59 -47.82
CA GLY A 420 -65.72 20.51 -48.84
C GLY A 420 -65.74 19.90 -50.24
N CYS A 421 -65.24 18.67 -50.38
CA CYS A 421 -65.27 17.92 -51.65
C CYS A 421 -66.71 17.69 -52.11
N GLU A 422 -67.61 17.35 -51.20
CA GLU A 422 -69.01 17.06 -51.52
C GLU A 422 -69.78 18.32 -51.91
N LEU A 423 -69.50 19.46 -51.26
CA LEU A 423 -70.04 20.77 -51.61
C LEU A 423 -69.54 21.22 -52.99
N ILE A 424 -68.24 21.10 -53.28
CA ILE A 424 -67.66 21.39 -54.59
C ILE A 424 -68.31 20.51 -55.65
N ARG A 425 -68.47 19.21 -55.38
CA ARG A 425 -69.12 18.28 -56.30
C ARG A 425 -70.57 18.68 -56.60
N ARG A 426 -71.36 19.02 -55.56
CA ARG A 426 -72.76 19.46 -55.74
C ARG A 426 -72.86 20.76 -56.54
N THR A 427 -72.06 21.77 -56.19
CA THR A 427 -72.05 23.06 -56.88
C THR A 427 -71.59 22.92 -58.33
N THR A 428 -70.59 22.07 -58.60
CA THR A 428 -70.13 21.78 -59.97
C THR A 428 -71.22 21.07 -60.78
N ILE A 429 -71.94 20.11 -60.19
CA ILE A 429 -73.06 19.43 -60.87
C ILE A 429 -74.20 20.41 -61.18
N GLN A 430 -74.58 21.26 -60.22
CA GLN A 430 -75.62 22.28 -60.44
C GLN A 430 -75.21 23.25 -61.56
N ALA A 431 -73.97 23.75 -61.55
CA ALA A 431 -73.47 24.66 -62.58
C ALA A 431 -73.29 24.02 -63.98
N LEU A 432 -73.31 22.68 -64.08
CA LEU A 432 -73.30 21.95 -65.36
C LEU A 432 -74.71 21.57 -65.84
N GLN A 433 -75.73 21.70 -64.98
CA GLN A 433 -77.13 21.40 -65.29
C GLN A 433 -77.94 22.65 -65.65
N ASP A 434 -77.51 23.82 -65.17
CA ASP A 434 -77.87 25.13 -65.73
C ASP A 434 -77.05 25.42 -67.00
#